data_AF-A0A818AJK3-F1
#
_entry.id   AF-A0A818AJK3-F1
#
_cell.length_a   1.000
_cell.length_b   1.000
_cell.length_c   1.000
_cell.angle_alpha   90.00
_cell.angle_beta   90.00
_cell.angle_gamma   90.00
#
_symmetry.space_group_name_H-M   'P 1'
#
loop_
_entity.id
_entity.type
_entity.pdbx_description
1 polymer ?
#
loop_
_entity_poly.entity_id
_entity_poly.type
_entity_poly.pdbx_seq_one_letter_code
_entity_poly.pdbx_strand_id
1 'polypeptide(L)'
;MSSRSKSSQQTQNSSYFTSQETTRSIIVSKVSLALDEDAIARSLASDNLSIEKVSRRFDPDRQPIAVIRVDFKSDNEAMQFINQCYIFIDGVKYPARGYWPLICRRCQNEGHFASQCPKEALTEERLIELFTIQQQQLESMMNSFEAQWNARLSDLKTSSANSNMEKLVPIFKDLNTVCQQFFQQNGQMQQQLGSMVSRVQGVQTKSSNQ
;
A
#
# COMPACT_ATOMS: atom_id res chain seq x y z
N MET A 1 35.38 -28.52 29.38
CA MET A 1 34.00 -28.83 28.95
C MET A 1 33.25 -27.51 28.87
N SER A 2 33.31 -26.87 27.71
CA SER A 2 32.27 -26.89 26.66
C SER A 2 31.17 -25.86 26.90
N SER A 3 31.48 -24.67 26.39
CA SER A 3 30.66 -23.66 25.73
C SER A 3 29.19 -24.01 25.43
N ARG A 4 28.30 -23.06 25.69
CA ARG A 4 27.17 -22.75 24.78
C ARG A 4 26.75 -21.29 24.92
N SER A 5 27.43 -20.45 24.14
CA SER A 5 26.94 -19.14 23.74
C SER A 5 25.76 -19.32 22.79
N LYS A 6 24.59 -18.77 23.10
CA LYS A 6 23.54 -18.52 22.10
C LYS A 6 23.59 -17.05 21.72
N SER A 7 24.14 -16.84 20.53
CA SER A 7 24.04 -15.63 19.73
C SER A 7 22.57 -15.36 19.41
N SER A 8 22.06 -14.23 19.88
CA SER A 8 20.85 -13.63 19.34
C SER A 8 21.28 -12.70 18.22
N GLN A 9 21.06 -13.16 16.99
CA GLN A 9 21.35 -12.40 15.77
C GLN A 9 20.53 -11.10 15.75
N GLN A 10 21.28 -10.03 15.58
CA GLN A 10 20.92 -8.74 15.01
C GLN A 10 19.74 -8.80 14.04
N THR A 11 18.61 -8.22 14.44
CA THR A 11 17.64 -7.61 13.54
C THR A 11 18.20 -6.25 13.14
N GLN A 12 18.90 -6.18 12.01
CA GLN A 12 19.34 -4.91 11.41
C GLN A 12 18.28 -4.39 10.44
N ASN A 13 18.02 -3.08 10.60
CA ASN A 13 17.56 -2.12 9.59
C ASN A 13 16.08 -2.11 9.19
N SER A 14 15.24 -1.66 10.14
CA SER A 14 14.16 -0.74 9.77
C SER A 14 14.73 0.67 9.63
N SER A 15 15.21 1.04 8.44
CA SER A 15 15.47 2.44 8.13
C SER A 15 14.13 3.13 7.87
N TYR A 16 13.57 3.72 8.92
CA TYR A 16 12.49 4.69 8.80
C TYR A 16 12.95 5.81 7.85
N PHE A 17 12.40 5.88 6.65
CA PHE A 17 12.56 7.05 5.79
C PHE A 17 11.84 8.21 6.46
N THR A 18 12.61 9.20 6.92
CA THR A 18 12.04 10.41 7.48
C THR A 18 11.55 11.29 6.33
N SER A 19 10.41 11.94 6.53
CA SER A 19 9.81 12.95 5.64
C SER A 19 10.78 14.04 5.12
N GLN A 20 11.98 14.16 5.71
CA GLN A 20 13.00 15.15 5.42
C GLN A 20 13.72 14.99 4.07
N GLU A 21 13.78 13.80 3.48
CA GLU A 21 14.48 13.64 2.18
C GLU A 21 13.78 14.40 1.04
N THR A 22 12.47 14.63 1.18
CA THR A 22 11.67 15.34 0.17
C THR A 22 11.86 16.85 0.21
N THR A 23 12.14 17.42 1.40
CA THR A 23 12.28 18.87 1.58
C THR A 23 13.64 19.40 1.13
N ARG A 24 14.66 18.53 1.08
CA ARG A 24 16.03 18.86 0.66
C ARG A 24 16.36 18.64 -0.80
N SER A 25 15.35 18.31 -1.61
CA SER A 25 15.58 17.84 -2.98
C SER A 25 14.85 18.73 -3.98
N ILE A 26 15.52 19.07 -5.09
CA ILE A 26 14.90 19.77 -6.22
C ILE A 26 15.06 19.00 -7.52
N ILE A 27 14.15 19.23 -8.46
CA ILE A 27 14.25 18.82 -9.85
C ILE A 27 14.60 20.03 -10.70
N VAL A 28 15.69 19.91 -11.46
CA VAL A 28 16.14 20.93 -12.41
C VAL A 28 15.92 20.42 -13.82
N SER A 29 15.22 21.20 -14.63
CA SER A 29 14.81 20.80 -15.98
C SER A 29 15.57 21.57 -17.06
N LYS A 30 15.58 21.04 -18.28
CA LYS A 30 16.26 21.61 -19.46
C LYS A 30 17.78 21.71 -19.30
N VAL A 31 18.38 20.89 -18.44
CA VAL A 31 19.83 20.86 -18.24
C VAL A 31 20.50 20.25 -19.47
N SER A 32 21.58 20.88 -19.94
CA SER A 32 22.35 20.37 -21.07
C SER A 32 22.76 18.91 -20.85
N LEU A 33 22.61 18.09 -21.90
CA LEU A 33 23.05 16.69 -21.89
C LEU A 33 24.58 16.57 -21.92
N ALA A 34 25.30 17.62 -22.33
CA ALA A 34 26.75 17.65 -22.37
C ALA A 34 27.40 17.88 -20.99
N LEU A 35 26.64 18.37 -20.00
CA LEU A 35 27.12 18.58 -18.64
C LEU A 35 27.01 17.28 -17.84
N ASP A 36 28.12 16.72 -17.39
CA ASP A 36 28.10 15.58 -16.47
C ASP A 36 27.72 16.01 -15.04
N GLU A 37 27.37 15.02 -14.21
CA GLU A 37 26.92 15.25 -12.82
C GLU A 37 28.02 15.90 -11.97
N ASP A 38 29.28 15.55 -12.21
CA ASP A 38 30.43 16.06 -11.46
C ASP A 38 30.70 17.54 -11.78
N ALA A 39 30.58 17.95 -13.04
CA ALA A 39 30.70 19.34 -13.47
C ALA A 39 29.59 20.20 -12.86
N ILE A 40 28.36 19.68 -12.84
CA ILE A 40 27.23 20.34 -12.19
C ILE A 40 27.49 20.47 -10.68
N ALA A 41 27.92 19.40 -10.02
CA ALA A 41 28.23 19.42 -8.59
C ALA A 41 29.34 20.43 -8.25
N ARG A 42 30.40 20.50 -9.08
CA ARG A 42 31.47 21.50 -8.92
C ARG A 42 30.97 22.93 -9.08
N SER A 43 30.14 23.20 -10.10
CA SER A 43 29.56 24.54 -10.31
C SER A 43 28.66 24.96 -9.16
N LEU A 44 27.86 24.05 -8.61
CA LEU A 44 27.01 24.37 -7.47
C LEU A 44 27.84 24.57 -6.20
N ALA A 45 28.90 23.80 -6.01
CA ALA A 45 29.83 23.95 -4.88
C ALA A 45 30.62 25.27 -4.93
N SER A 46 30.98 25.78 -6.13
CA SER A 46 31.63 27.09 -6.25
C SER A 46 30.74 28.26 -5.84
N ASP A 47 29.41 28.06 -5.88
CA ASP A 47 28.43 29.03 -5.40
C ASP A 47 28.16 28.91 -3.88
N ASN A 48 29.03 28.17 -3.16
CA ASN A 48 28.91 27.85 -1.73
C ASN A 48 27.64 27.07 -1.36
N LEU A 49 27.08 26.29 -2.31
CA LEU A 49 25.92 25.44 -2.03
C LEU A 49 26.38 24.10 -1.47
N SER A 50 25.75 23.66 -0.38
CA SER A 50 26.07 22.40 0.29
C SER A 50 25.35 21.23 -0.38
N ILE A 51 25.89 20.75 -1.50
CA ILE A 51 25.31 19.63 -2.24
C ILE A 51 25.65 18.29 -1.59
N GLU A 52 24.65 17.44 -1.41
CA GLU A 52 24.80 16.04 -1.00
C GLU A 52 24.98 15.15 -2.23
N LYS A 53 24.14 15.32 -3.24
CA LYS A 53 24.17 14.50 -4.45
C LYS A 53 23.57 15.22 -5.65
N VAL A 54 24.12 14.96 -6.84
CA VAL A 54 23.48 15.25 -8.12
C VAL A 54 23.16 13.92 -8.79
N SER A 55 22.01 13.81 -9.44
CA SER A 55 21.62 12.58 -10.16
C SER A 55 20.84 12.90 -11.42
N ARG A 56 21.30 12.39 -12.55
CA ARG A 56 20.65 12.51 -13.85
C ARG A 56 19.52 11.49 -13.97
N ARG A 57 18.43 11.93 -14.60
CA ARG A 57 17.33 11.04 -14.94
C ARG A 57 17.57 10.44 -16.32
N PHE A 58 17.07 9.22 -16.48
CA PHE A 58 17.10 8.48 -17.73
C PHE A 58 15.67 8.10 -18.12
N ASP A 59 15.42 8.01 -19.42
CA ASP A 59 14.18 7.46 -19.95
C ASP A 59 14.16 5.90 -19.84
N PRO A 60 13.06 5.23 -20.23
CA PRO A 60 12.97 3.78 -20.19
C PRO A 60 14.05 3.06 -21.02
N ASP A 61 14.55 3.70 -22.09
CA ASP A 61 15.58 3.18 -22.98
C ASP A 61 17.01 3.46 -22.46
N ARG A 62 17.12 3.96 -21.21
CA ARG A 62 18.36 4.35 -20.54
C ARG A 62 19.11 5.50 -21.23
N GLN A 63 18.43 6.31 -22.03
CA GLN A 63 19.00 7.55 -22.55
C GLN A 63 18.88 8.67 -21.53
N PRO A 64 19.93 9.50 -21.38
CA PRO A 64 19.89 10.63 -20.46
C PRO A 64 18.84 11.64 -20.91
N ILE A 65 17.95 12.04 -20.01
CA ILE A 65 17.02 13.15 -20.26
C ILE A 65 17.57 14.45 -19.69
N ALA A 66 17.08 15.58 -20.20
CA ALA A 66 17.48 16.93 -19.78
C ALA A 66 16.90 17.32 -18.40
N VAL A 67 16.96 16.40 -17.43
CA VAL A 67 16.42 16.54 -16.08
C VAL A 67 17.41 15.93 -15.10
N ILE A 68 17.73 16.69 -14.07
CA ILE A 68 18.54 16.23 -12.94
C ILE A 68 17.77 16.44 -11.63
N ARG A 69 18.15 15.64 -10.63
CA ARG A 69 17.82 15.84 -9.22
C ARG A 69 19.06 16.39 -8.52
N VAL A 70 18.86 17.38 -7.66
CA VAL A 70 19.89 17.91 -6.78
C VAL A 70 19.41 17.78 -5.35
N ASP A 71 20.18 17.07 -4.53
CA ASP A 71 19.95 16.83 -3.12
C ASP A 71 20.90 17.72 -2.32
N PHE A 72 20.35 18.54 -1.42
CA PHE A 72 21.09 19.47 -0.57
C PHE A 72 21.28 18.90 0.83
N LYS A 73 22.34 19.34 1.51
CA LYS A 73 22.56 19.02 2.93
C LYS A 73 21.62 19.81 3.84
N SER A 74 21.06 20.91 3.37
CA SER A 74 20.19 21.82 4.14
C SER A 74 18.84 22.07 3.46
N ASP A 75 17.76 21.95 4.25
CA ASP A 75 16.39 22.28 3.81
C ASP A 75 16.28 23.74 3.36
N ASN A 76 16.99 24.66 4.00
CA ASN A 76 16.94 26.09 3.67
C ASN A 76 17.47 26.38 2.25
N GLU A 77 18.53 25.69 1.83
CA GLU A 77 19.10 25.84 0.49
C GLU A 77 18.10 25.35 -0.56
N ALA A 78 17.51 24.17 -0.36
CA ALA A 78 16.48 23.66 -1.26
C ALA A 78 15.27 24.60 -1.34
N MET A 79 14.81 25.11 -0.21
CA MET A 79 13.66 26.02 -0.14
C MET A 79 13.89 27.35 -0.86
N GLN A 80 15.12 27.87 -0.87
CA GLN A 80 15.46 29.07 -1.65
C GLN A 80 15.13 28.87 -3.14
N PHE A 81 15.57 27.75 -3.72
CA PHE A 81 15.36 27.47 -5.14
C PHE A 81 13.93 27.07 -5.46
N ILE A 82 13.24 26.42 -4.52
CA ILE A 82 11.80 26.14 -4.64
C ILE A 82 11.01 27.44 -4.73
N ASN A 83 11.32 28.43 -3.90
CA ASN A 83 10.65 29.74 -3.91
C ASN A 83 11.01 30.58 -5.14
N GLN A 84 12.27 30.51 -5.59
CA GLN A 84 12.73 31.25 -6.77
C GLN A 84 12.33 30.58 -8.09
N CYS A 85 11.99 29.29 -8.08
CA CYS A 85 11.65 28.47 -9.25
C CYS A 85 12.77 28.35 -10.30
N TYR A 86 14.01 28.67 -9.95
CA TYR A 86 15.19 28.50 -10.81
C TYR A 86 16.47 28.32 -10.00
N ILE A 87 17.51 27.83 -10.67
CA ILE A 87 18.88 27.72 -10.16
C ILE A 87 19.86 28.13 -11.26
N PHE A 88 21.03 28.64 -10.89
CA PHE A 88 22.13 28.88 -11.82
C PHE A 88 23.11 27.70 -11.78
N ILE A 89 23.50 27.21 -12.95
CA ILE A 89 24.55 26.21 -13.12
C ILE A 89 25.44 26.72 -14.25
N ASP A 90 26.72 26.93 -13.97
CA ASP A 90 27.71 27.51 -14.88
C ASP A 90 27.23 28.83 -15.51
N GLY A 91 26.66 29.70 -14.67
CA GLY A 91 26.09 30.99 -15.10
C GLY A 91 24.77 30.91 -15.89
N VAL A 92 24.28 29.71 -16.22
CA VAL A 92 23.04 29.52 -16.97
C VAL A 92 21.86 29.29 -16.03
N LYS A 93 20.75 29.99 -16.27
CA LYS A 93 19.50 29.89 -15.49
C LYS A 93 18.67 28.68 -15.93
N TYR A 94 18.42 27.75 -15.01
CA TYR A 94 17.59 26.57 -15.24
C TYR A 94 16.31 26.59 -14.39
N PRO A 95 15.17 26.17 -14.94
CA PRO A 95 13.95 25.98 -14.15
C PRO A 95 14.15 24.91 -13.06
N ALA A 96 13.76 25.26 -11.84
CA ALA A 96 13.83 24.38 -10.68
C ALA A 96 12.46 24.26 -10.01
N ARG A 97 12.18 23.10 -9.42
CA ARG A 97 10.98 22.85 -8.60
C ARG A 97 11.30 21.87 -7.49
N GLY A 98 10.52 21.89 -6.42
CA GLY A 98 10.65 20.88 -5.35
C GLY A 98 10.51 19.47 -5.90
N TYR A 99 11.31 18.55 -5.37
CA TYR A 99 11.15 17.13 -5.69
C TYR A 99 9.94 16.58 -4.93
N TRP A 100 8.90 16.27 -5.68
CA TRP A 100 7.76 15.53 -5.17
C TRP A 100 7.95 14.08 -5.57
N PRO A 101 8.29 13.18 -4.64
CA PRO A 101 8.27 11.77 -4.98
C PRO A 101 6.86 11.38 -5.41
N LEU A 102 6.75 10.37 -6.29
CA LEU A 102 5.46 9.75 -6.55
C LEU A 102 5.01 9.05 -5.26
N ILE A 103 4.22 9.78 -4.48
CA ILE A 103 3.69 9.29 -3.23
C ILE A 103 2.74 8.13 -3.54
N CYS A 104 2.83 7.06 -2.75
CA CYS A 104 1.96 5.91 -2.91
C CYS A 104 0.50 6.31 -2.69
N ARG A 105 -0.25 6.56 -3.77
CA ARG A 105 -1.69 6.87 -3.73
C ARG A 105 -2.49 5.76 -3.04
N ARG A 106 -1.98 4.52 -3.08
CA ARG A 106 -2.63 3.32 -2.53
C ARG A 106 -2.52 3.22 -1.00
N CYS A 107 -1.52 3.86 -0.38
CA CYS A 107 -1.34 3.86 1.08
C CYS A 107 -1.44 5.27 1.67
N GLN A 108 -2.11 6.20 0.98
CA GLN A 108 -2.47 7.54 1.48
C GLN A 108 -1.35 8.24 2.30
N ASN A 109 -0.11 8.19 1.82
CA ASN A 109 1.04 8.85 2.44
C ASN A 109 1.62 8.17 3.71
N GLU A 110 1.48 6.86 3.90
CA GLU A 110 2.22 6.09 4.93
C GLU A 110 3.75 5.98 4.64
N GLY A 111 4.40 7.08 4.27
CA GLY A 111 5.86 7.25 4.35
C GLY A 111 6.72 6.44 3.36
N HIS A 112 6.17 5.88 2.28
CA HIS A 112 6.95 5.11 1.29
C HIS A 112 6.69 5.54 -0.16
N PHE A 113 7.70 5.33 -1.00
CA PHE A 113 7.60 5.52 -2.45
C PHE A 113 6.69 4.46 -3.09
N ALA A 114 6.00 4.82 -4.18
CA ALA A 114 5.14 3.88 -4.91
C ALA A 114 5.87 2.59 -5.35
N SER A 115 7.17 2.67 -5.66
CA SER A 115 8.01 1.53 -6.07
C SER A 115 8.47 0.63 -4.92
N GLN A 116 8.27 1.05 -3.66
CA GLN A 116 8.70 0.35 -2.44
C GLN A 116 7.51 0.00 -1.55
N CYS A 117 6.29 0.01 -2.08
CA CYS A 117 5.10 -0.33 -1.33
C CYS A 117 5.19 -1.80 -0.86
N PRO A 118 5.25 -2.06 0.46
CA PRO A 118 5.48 -3.41 1.00
C PRO A 118 4.22 -4.29 0.96
N LYS A 119 3.08 -3.79 0.47
CA LYS A 119 1.91 -4.63 0.22
C LYS A 119 2.17 -5.48 -1.01
N GLU A 120 2.76 -6.64 -0.72
CA GLU A 120 2.90 -7.87 -1.51
C GLU A 120 2.05 -7.82 -2.78
N ALA A 121 2.72 -7.99 -3.93
CA ALA A 121 2.00 -8.50 -5.10
C ALA A 121 1.18 -9.70 -4.61
N LEU A 122 -0.13 -9.69 -4.85
CA LEU A 122 -0.98 -10.85 -4.56
C LEU A 122 -0.42 -11.99 -5.40
N THR A 123 0.46 -12.81 -4.83
CA THR A 123 0.98 -13.99 -5.50
C THR A 123 -0.15 -15.02 -5.58
N GLU A 124 -0.02 -15.95 -6.51
CA GLU A 124 -0.99 -17.02 -6.67
C GLU A 124 -1.19 -17.80 -5.36
N GLU A 125 -0.11 -18.04 -4.61
CA GLU A 125 -0.15 -18.71 -3.31
C GLU A 125 -0.97 -17.92 -2.28
N ARG A 126 -0.83 -16.58 -2.26
CA ARG A 126 -1.58 -15.73 -1.32
C ARG A 126 -3.07 -15.66 -1.68
N LEU A 127 -3.41 -15.73 -2.97
CA LEU A 127 -4.80 -15.82 -3.42
C LEU A 127 -5.42 -17.17 -3.04
N ILE A 128 -4.69 -18.27 -3.21
CA ILE A 128 -5.12 -19.62 -2.80
C ILE A 128 -5.35 -19.66 -1.28
N GLU A 129 -4.45 -19.08 -0.49
CA GLU A 129 -4.60 -19.01 0.97
C GLU A 129 -5.84 -18.23 1.38
N LEU A 130 -6.07 -17.04 0.80
CA LEU A 130 -7.26 -16.22 1.07
C LEU A 130 -8.56 -16.93 0.66
N PHE A 131 -8.55 -17.65 -0.46
CA PHE A 131 -9.71 -18.42 -0.91
C PHE A 131 -10.01 -19.61 0.02
N THR A 132 -8.95 -20.28 0.50
CA THR A 132 -9.07 -21.38 1.46
C THR A 132 -9.67 -20.91 2.79
N ILE A 133 -9.20 -19.77 3.31
CA ILE A 133 -9.73 -19.16 4.55
C ILE A 133 -11.21 -18.81 4.37
N GLN A 134 -11.58 -18.22 3.23
CA GLN A 134 -12.96 -17.87 2.90
C GLN A 134 -13.87 -19.11 2.82
N GLN A 135 -13.40 -20.18 2.17
CA GLN A 135 -14.14 -21.43 2.09
C GLN A 135 -14.37 -22.04 3.48
N GLN A 136 -13.35 -22.08 4.34
CA GLN A 136 -13.49 -22.56 5.72
C GLN A 136 -14.48 -21.72 6.54
N GLN A 137 -14.50 -20.40 6.33
CA GLN A 137 -15.47 -19.51 6.98
C GLN A 137 -16.90 -19.78 6.52
N LEU A 138 -17.11 -20.03 5.23
CA LEU A 138 -18.42 -20.38 4.68
C LEU A 138 -18.92 -21.72 5.22
N GLU A 139 -18.06 -22.75 5.25
CA GLU A 139 -18.39 -24.07 5.80
C GLU A 139 -18.74 -23.98 7.28
N SER A 140 -17.96 -23.24 8.07
CA SER A 140 -18.26 -23.00 9.49
C SER A 140 -19.60 -22.29 9.70
N MET A 141 -19.90 -21.28 8.88
CA MET A 141 -21.18 -20.57 8.92
C MET A 141 -22.36 -21.47 8.55
N MET A 142 -22.23 -22.30 7.52
CA MET A 142 -23.27 -23.27 7.13
C MET A 142 -23.54 -24.30 8.22
N ASN A 143 -22.49 -24.87 8.81
CA ASN A 143 -22.62 -25.84 9.91
C ASN A 143 -23.31 -25.21 11.14
N SER A 144 -22.97 -23.97 11.47
CA SER A 144 -23.61 -23.23 12.57
C SER A 144 -25.09 -22.95 12.28
N PHE A 145 -25.42 -22.54 11.05
CA PHE A 145 -26.81 -22.33 10.64
C PHE A 145 -27.62 -23.62 10.72
N GLU A 146 -27.11 -24.71 10.17
CA GLU A 146 -27.78 -26.01 10.18
C GLU A 146 -28.02 -26.51 11.61
N ALA A 147 -27.04 -26.37 12.50
CA ALA A 147 -27.20 -26.73 13.91
C ALA A 147 -28.30 -25.91 14.60
N GLN A 148 -28.32 -24.59 14.40
CA GLN A 148 -29.33 -23.70 14.99
C GLN A 148 -30.73 -23.98 14.42
N TRP A 149 -30.82 -24.18 13.10
CA TRP A 149 -32.07 -24.52 12.42
C TRP A 149 -32.65 -25.83 12.92
N ASN A 150 -31.83 -26.89 13.00
CA ASN A 150 -32.27 -28.21 13.45
C ASN A 150 -32.69 -28.20 14.93
N ALA A 151 -31.99 -27.45 15.79
CA ALA A 151 -32.40 -27.28 17.19
C ALA A 151 -33.79 -26.63 17.28
N ARG A 152 -34.04 -25.53 16.56
CA ARG A 152 -35.32 -24.82 16.57
C ARG A 152 -36.45 -25.61 15.91
N LEU A 153 -36.16 -26.39 14.88
CA LEU A 153 -37.14 -27.28 14.28
C LEU A 153 -37.54 -28.41 15.23
N SER A 154 -36.61 -28.91 16.06
CA SER A 154 -36.91 -29.86 17.13
C SER A 154 -37.80 -29.23 18.22
N ASP A 155 -37.51 -28.00 18.64
CA ASP A 155 -38.35 -27.23 19.57
C ASP A 155 -39.78 -27.04 19.03
N LEU A 156 -39.91 -26.80 17.71
CA LEU A 156 -41.21 -26.66 17.03
C LEU A 156 -42.00 -27.98 17.06
N LYS A 157 -41.34 -29.10 16.70
CA LYS A 157 -41.97 -30.43 16.68
C LYS A 157 -42.48 -30.84 18.06
N THR A 158 -41.69 -30.60 19.10
CA THR A 158 -42.06 -30.90 20.50
C THR A 158 -43.16 -29.98 21.03
N SER A 159 -43.16 -28.69 20.65
CA SER A 159 -44.20 -27.74 21.05
C SER A 159 -45.52 -27.93 20.31
N SER A 160 -45.47 -28.31 19.03
CA SER A 160 -46.64 -28.63 18.21
C SER A 160 -47.37 -29.88 18.69
N ALA A 161 -46.63 -30.90 19.17
CA ALA A 161 -47.22 -32.10 19.76
C ALA A 161 -48.04 -31.79 21.03
N ASN A 162 -47.73 -30.69 21.72
CA ASN A 162 -48.40 -30.26 22.95
C ASN A 162 -49.51 -29.21 22.73
N SER A 163 -49.87 -28.91 21.46
CA SER A 163 -50.94 -27.97 21.06
C SER A 163 -50.87 -26.57 21.70
N ASN A 164 -49.68 -26.10 22.09
CA ASN A 164 -49.51 -24.86 22.82
C ASN A 164 -49.13 -23.70 21.87
N MET A 165 -50.16 -23.07 21.29
CA MET A 165 -50.01 -21.98 20.31
C MET A 165 -49.18 -20.79 20.82
N GLU A 166 -49.24 -20.46 22.12
CA GLU A 166 -48.46 -19.37 22.71
C GLU A 166 -46.94 -19.63 22.65
N LYS A 167 -46.52 -20.90 22.61
CA LYS A 167 -45.11 -21.30 22.51
C LYS A 167 -44.60 -21.33 21.06
N LEU A 168 -45.46 -21.35 20.06
CA LEU A 168 -45.06 -21.42 18.65
C LEU A 168 -44.61 -20.05 18.10
N VAL A 169 -45.25 -18.97 18.53
CA VAL A 169 -44.94 -17.59 18.10
C VAL A 169 -43.46 -17.20 18.34
N PRO A 170 -42.86 -17.42 19.53
CA PRO A 170 -41.45 -17.11 19.73
C PRO A 170 -40.52 -17.99 18.88
N ILE A 171 -40.85 -19.27 18.65
CA ILE A 171 -40.04 -20.18 17.83
C ILE A 171 -39.98 -19.70 16.37
N PHE A 172 -41.10 -19.23 15.81
CA PHE A 172 -41.11 -18.65 14.45
C PHE A 172 -40.31 -17.34 14.36
N LYS A 173 -40.35 -16.49 15.39
CA LYS A 173 -39.53 -15.27 15.44
C LYS A 173 -38.03 -15.60 15.50
N ASP A 174 -37.66 -16.62 16.27
CA ASP A 174 -36.27 -17.08 16.38
C ASP A 174 -35.79 -17.67 15.05
N LEU A 175 -36.59 -18.51 14.38
CA LEU A 175 -36.26 -19.06 13.06
C LEU A 175 -36.05 -17.95 12.02
N ASN A 176 -36.94 -16.95 11.99
CA ASN A 176 -36.79 -15.81 11.10
C ASN A 176 -35.51 -15.00 11.41
N THR A 177 -35.16 -14.87 12.69
CA THR A 177 -33.91 -14.20 13.13
C THR A 177 -32.67 -14.96 12.67
N VAL A 178 -32.65 -16.29 12.81
CA VAL A 178 -31.55 -17.15 12.34
C VAL A 178 -31.36 -17.01 10.83
N CYS A 179 -32.46 -17.01 10.06
CA CYS A 179 -32.40 -16.76 8.61
C CYS A 179 -31.83 -15.37 8.28
N GLN A 180 -32.33 -14.31 8.93
CA GLN A 180 -31.85 -12.94 8.69
C GLN A 180 -30.36 -12.78 8.98
N GLN A 181 -29.88 -13.35 10.08
CA GLN A 181 -28.45 -13.32 10.45
C GLN A 181 -27.59 -14.05 9.41
N PHE A 182 -28.02 -15.22 8.95
CA PHE A 182 -27.32 -15.96 7.90
C PHE A 182 -27.23 -15.17 6.59
N PHE A 183 -28.34 -14.58 6.12
CA PHE A 183 -28.34 -13.77 4.90
C PHE A 183 -27.47 -12.52 5.03
N GLN A 184 -27.47 -11.87 6.19
CA GLN A 184 -26.62 -10.69 6.45
C GLN A 184 -25.13 -11.05 6.44
N GLN A 185 -24.73 -12.12 7.13
CA GLN A 185 -23.34 -12.58 7.19
C GLN A 185 -22.84 -13.05 5.81
N ASN A 186 -23.67 -13.80 5.06
CA ASN A 186 -23.35 -14.22 3.70
C ASN A 186 -23.22 -13.01 2.75
N GLY A 187 -24.10 -12.01 2.87
CA GLY A 187 -24.01 -10.78 2.09
C GLY A 187 -22.72 -10.00 2.35
N GLN A 188 -22.26 -9.91 3.60
CA GLN A 188 -20.98 -9.30 3.95
C GLN A 188 -19.79 -10.07 3.36
N MET A 189 -19.82 -11.39 3.40
CA MET A 189 -18.78 -12.25 2.82
C MET A 189 -18.70 -12.08 1.29
N GLN A 190 -19.84 -12.04 0.60
CA GLN A 190 -19.89 -11.77 -0.84
C GLN A 190 -19.35 -10.39 -1.21
N GLN A 191 -19.60 -9.35 -0.40
CA GLN A 191 -19.02 -8.03 -0.62
C GLN A 191 -17.50 -8.03 -0.44
N GLN A 192 -16.99 -8.78 0.54
CA GLN A 192 -15.55 -8.96 0.72
C GLN A 192 -14.92 -9.65 -0.50
N LEU A 193 -15.52 -10.73 -1.00
CA LEU A 193 -15.10 -11.42 -2.23
C LEU A 193 -15.13 -10.49 -3.45
N GLY A 194 -16.23 -9.77 -3.67
CA GLY A 194 -16.34 -8.81 -4.76
C GLY A 194 -15.25 -7.73 -4.71
N SER A 195 -14.91 -7.27 -3.49
CA SER A 195 -13.82 -6.30 -3.29
C SER A 195 -12.43 -6.89 -3.57
N MET A 196 -12.21 -8.17 -3.26
CA MET A 196 -10.95 -8.88 -3.52
C MET A 196 -10.78 -9.15 -5.03
N VAL A 197 -11.83 -9.65 -5.71
CA VAL A 197 -11.83 -9.88 -7.16
C VAL A 197 -11.61 -8.59 -7.94
N SER A 198 -12.29 -7.50 -7.55
CA SER A 198 -12.11 -6.19 -8.18
C SER A 198 -10.68 -5.65 -8.04
N ARG A 199 -10.01 -5.95 -6.92
CA ARG A 199 -8.60 -5.59 -6.69
C ARG A 199 -7.65 -6.40 -7.56
N VAL A 200 -7.94 -7.67 -7.83
CA VAL A 200 -7.14 -8.52 -8.73
C VAL A 200 -7.32 -8.11 -10.20
N GLN A 201 -8.56 -7.86 -10.65
CA GLN A 201 -8.85 -7.44 -12.03
C GLN A 201 -8.33 -6.02 -12.34
N GLY A 202 -8.35 -5.11 -11.36
CA GLY A 202 -7.75 -3.78 -11.48
C GLY A 202 -6.21 -3.78 -11.56
N VAL A 203 -5.56 -4.91 -11.25
CA VAL A 203 -4.12 -5.13 -11.41
C VAL A 203 -3.81 -5.69 -12.81
N GLN A 204 -4.62 -6.62 -13.32
CA GLN A 204 -4.42 -7.20 -14.67
C GLN A 204 -4.67 -6.19 -15.81
N THR A 205 -5.68 -5.34 -15.72
CA THR A 205 -6.01 -4.36 -16.76
C THR A 205 -4.96 -3.26 -16.97
N LYS A 206 -4.04 -3.06 -16.00
CA LYS A 206 -2.91 -2.13 -16.16
C LYS A 206 -1.65 -2.78 -16.73
N SER A 207 -1.58 -4.12 -16.75
CA SER A 207 -0.45 -4.86 -17.32
C SER A 207 -0.61 -5.12 -18.82
N SER A 208 -1.78 -4.84 -19.41
CA SER A 208 -2.09 -5.13 -20.83
C SER A 208 -2.03 -3.89 -21.74
N ASN A 209 -1.67 -2.73 -21.21
CA ASN A 209 -1.51 -1.48 -21.96
C ASN A 209 -0.05 -0.96 -21.94
N GLN A 210 0.92 -1.87 -21.77
CA GLN A 210 2.34 -1.61 -21.97
C GLN A 210 2.89 -2.54 -23.05
#